data_AF-W0BCU3-F1
#
_entry.id   AF-W0BCU3-F1
#
_cell.length_a   1.000
_cell.length_b   1.000
_cell.length_c   1.000
_cell.angle_alpha   90.00
_cell.angle_beta   90.00
_cell.angle_gamma   90.00
#
_symmetry.space_group_name_H-M   'P 1'
#
loop_
_entity.id
_entity.type
_entity.pdbx_description
1 polymer ?
#
loop_
_entity_poly.entity_id
_entity_poly.type
_entity_poly.pdbx_seq_one_letter_code
_entity_poly.pdbx_strand_id
1 'polypeptide(L)'
;MKKFLSLIFIGCIWPVMVLAAITVQVEPGKVQMGDTIQLILTTDDAQSGGVPDLTPLQKDFRIVGTERSMNYTFINGQSQSSSRWTVLLIAKKSGILPIPALQIGREQSPATQVEVTNEPTTSFDTGSQASVQDEVMLKTEVNENNPYISQQVIYTVRLYNSGRLLDAEYQPPKAENALLIALGDADRYQTVENGRTYVIEEQRYAVFPQKVER
;
A
#
# COMPACT_ATOMS: atom_id res chain seq x y z
N MET A 1 -11.03 57.40 -47.97
CA MET A 1 -11.90 56.35 -47.40
C MET A 1 -11.02 55.41 -46.58
N LYS A 2 -11.13 55.48 -45.25
CA LYS A 2 -10.22 54.80 -44.29
C LYS A 2 -10.70 53.36 -44.08
N LYS A 3 -9.85 52.37 -44.37
CA LYS A 3 -10.13 50.94 -44.14
C LYS A 3 -9.69 50.56 -42.72
N PHE A 4 -10.62 50.07 -41.92
CA PHE A 4 -10.41 49.58 -40.56
C PHE A 4 -9.59 48.27 -40.57
N LEU A 5 -8.48 48.25 -39.85
CA LEU A 5 -7.70 47.06 -39.55
C LEU A 5 -8.35 46.35 -38.35
N SER A 6 -9.03 45.23 -38.58
CA SER A 6 -9.63 44.40 -37.53
C SER A 6 -8.56 43.46 -36.97
N LEU A 7 -8.29 43.59 -35.67
CA LEU A 7 -7.32 42.80 -34.91
C LEU A 7 -7.99 41.50 -34.46
N ILE A 8 -7.58 40.35 -35.00
CA ILE A 8 -8.05 39.03 -34.58
C ILE A 8 -7.37 38.67 -33.25
N PHE A 9 -8.13 38.61 -32.16
CA PHE A 9 -7.65 38.18 -30.86
C PHE A 9 -7.86 36.66 -30.76
N ILE A 10 -6.85 35.90 -31.19
CA ILE A 10 -6.81 34.44 -31.02
C ILE A 10 -6.61 34.16 -29.52
N GLY A 11 -7.69 33.77 -28.85
CA GLY A 11 -7.69 33.31 -27.46
C GLY A 11 -6.94 31.97 -27.36
N CYS A 12 -5.73 32.02 -26.81
CA CYS A 12 -4.92 30.84 -26.54
C CYS A 12 -5.58 30.05 -25.38
N ILE A 13 -6.31 28.99 -25.71
CA ILE A 13 -6.77 27.99 -24.75
C ILE A 13 -5.52 27.21 -24.35
N TRP A 14 -4.89 27.55 -23.23
CA TRP A 14 -3.78 26.78 -22.70
C TRP A 14 -4.31 25.45 -22.15
N PRO A 15 -3.83 24.31 -22.65
CA PRO A 15 -4.17 23.03 -22.04
C PRO A 15 -3.55 22.99 -20.64
N VAL A 16 -4.38 22.87 -19.62
CA VAL A 16 -3.92 22.55 -18.26
C VAL A 16 -3.46 21.11 -18.31
N MET A 17 -2.15 20.88 -18.40
CA MET A 17 -1.59 19.56 -18.14
C MET A 17 -1.77 19.27 -16.65
N VAL A 18 -2.67 18.34 -16.33
CA VAL A 18 -2.70 17.70 -15.01
C VAL A 18 -1.50 16.77 -14.98
N LEU A 19 -0.45 17.18 -14.26
CA LEU A 19 0.65 16.27 -13.93
C LEU A 19 0.08 15.17 -13.02
N ALA A 20 0.33 13.89 -13.34
CA ALA A 20 0.11 12.82 -12.38
C ALA A 20 0.91 13.17 -11.11
N ALA A 21 0.24 13.17 -9.96
CA ALA A 21 0.85 13.63 -8.72
C ALA A 21 1.19 12.43 -7.85
N ILE A 22 2.46 12.31 -7.46
CA ILE A 22 2.85 11.39 -6.39
C ILE A 22 2.20 11.86 -5.09
N THR A 23 1.47 10.96 -4.44
CA THR A 23 0.94 11.19 -3.09
C THR A 23 1.88 10.58 -2.06
N VAL A 24 2.04 11.27 -0.93
CA VAL A 24 2.91 10.87 0.17
C VAL A 24 2.11 10.86 1.45
N GLN A 25 2.16 9.75 2.16
CA GLN A 25 1.48 9.55 3.43
C GLN A 25 2.47 8.96 4.44
N VAL A 26 2.41 9.46 5.67
CA VAL A 26 3.31 9.06 6.75
C VAL A 26 2.48 8.66 7.94
N GLU A 27 2.62 7.41 8.36
CA GLU A 27 1.83 6.85 9.45
C GLU A 27 2.70 6.02 10.40
N PRO A 28 2.60 6.26 11.73
CA PRO A 28 1.92 7.40 12.35
C PRO A 28 2.71 8.72 12.15
N GLY A 29 2.02 9.87 12.13
CA GLY A 29 2.67 11.19 12.02
C GLY A 29 3.49 11.60 13.26
N LYS A 30 3.29 10.91 14.38
CA LYS A 30 4.04 11.04 15.62
C LYS A 30 4.35 9.65 16.18
N VAL A 31 5.58 9.40 16.58
CA VAL A 31 6.11 8.07 16.91
C VAL A 31 7.18 8.14 17.99
N GLN A 32 7.42 7.04 18.70
CA GLN A 32 8.51 6.99 19.69
C GLN A 32 9.83 6.61 19.05
N MET A 33 10.92 6.96 19.72
CA MET A 33 12.26 6.52 19.34
C MET A 33 12.34 4.98 19.38
N GLY A 34 12.69 4.37 18.25
CA GLY A 34 12.79 2.91 18.10
C GLY A 34 11.57 2.24 17.47
N ASP A 35 10.44 2.93 17.40
CA ASP A 35 9.23 2.45 16.72
C ASP A 35 9.31 2.64 15.20
N THR A 36 8.53 1.83 14.49
CA THR A 36 8.51 1.83 13.02
C THR A 36 7.58 2.90 12.48
N ILE A 37 8.06 3.63 11.47
CA ILE A 37 7.32 4.61 10.67
C ILE A 37 7.05 4.00 9.30
N GLN A 38 5.83 4.12 8.81
CA GLN A 38 5.46 3.76 7.44
C GLN A 38 5.43 5.01 6.57
N LEU A 39 6.22 5.01 5.50
CA LEU A 39 6.17 6.00 4.44
C LEU A 39 5.53 5.36 3.20
N ILE A 40 4.36 5.85 2.81
CA ILE A 40 3.58 5.35 1.68
C ILE A 40 3.67 6.35 0.53
N LEU A 41 4.14 5.90 -0.63
CA LEU A 41 4.24 6.69 -1.86
C LEU A 41 3.31 6.08 -2.91
N THR A 42 2.33 6.82 -3.44
CA THR A 42 1.44 6.30 -4.49
C THR A 42 1.54 7.14 -5.76
N THR A 43 1.62 6.50 -6.91
CA THR A 43 1.61 7.12 -8.26
C THR A 43 0.50 6.49 -9.12
N ASP A 44 -0.22 7.32 -9.87
CA ASP A 44 -1.35 6.94 -10.72
C ASP A 44 -0.94 6.62 -12.18
N ASP A 45 0.36 6.70 -12.49
CA ASP A 45 0.91 6.25 -13.78
C ASP A 45 2.02 5.24 -13.55
N ALA A 46 1.60 3.99 -13.42
CA ALA A 46 2.52 2.91 -13.18
C ALA A 46 3.35 2.47 -14.41
N GLN A 47 3.03 2.96 -15.61
CA GLN A 47 3.87 2.77 -16.81
C GLN A 47 5.14 3.63 -16.76
N SER A 48 5.16 4.70 -15.94
CA SER A 48 6.35 5.53 -15.69
C SER A 48 7.45 4.81 -14.89
N GLY A 49 7.14 3.64 -14.30
CA GLY A 49 8.09 2.57 -13.97
C GLY A 49 9.17 2.86 -12.91
N GLY A 50 9.17 4.03 -12.29
CA GLY A 50 10.24 4.45 -11.37
C GLY A 50 10.28 3.66 -10.05
N VAL A 51 11.46 3.20 -9.67
CA VAL A 51 11.77 2.82 -8.28
C VAL A 51 12.14 4.09 -7.51
N PRO A 52 11.61 4.32 -6.30
CA PRO A 52 11.95 5.50 -5.51
C PRO A 52 13.42 5.46 -5.09
N ASP A 53 14.14 6.57 -5.27
CA ASP A 53 15.45 6.76 -4.67
C ASP A 53 15.29 7.08 -3.18
N LEU A 54 15.56 6.09 -2.33
CA LEU A 54 15.46 6.18 -0.87
C LEU A 54 16.75 6.66 -0.20
N THR A 55 17.82 6.90 -0.96
CA THR A 55 19.12 7.34 -0.43
C THR A 55 19.01 8.57 0.47
N PRO A 56 18.21 9.60 0.15
CA PRO A 56 18.06 10.78 1.00
C PRO A 56 17.53 10.48 2.42
N LEU A 57 16.73 9.42 2.59
CA LEU A 57 16.16 9.02 3.89
C LEU A 57 17.22 8.48 4.84
N GLN A 58 18.30 7.90 4.32
CA GLN A 58 19.31 7.22 5.12
C GLN A 58 20.07 8.17 6.07
N LYS A 59 19.98 9.48 5.87
CA LYS A 59 20.55 10.47 6.77
C LYS A 59 19.93 10.38 8.18
N ASP A 60 18.61 10.35 8.26
CA ASP A 60 17.85 10.47 9.51
C ASP A 60 17.11 9.18 9.89
N PHE A 61 17.01 8.22 8.95
CA PHE A 61 16.30 6.96 9.14
C PHE A 61 17.16 5.75 8.76
N ARG A 62 16.86 4.61 9.38
CA ARG A 62 17.28 3.28 8.93
C ARG A 62 16.11 2.64 8.20
N ILE A 63 16.33 2.23 6.95
CA ILE A 63 15.33 1.51 6.16
C ILE A 63 15.34 0.05 6.63
N VAL A 64 14.19 -0.42 7.08
CA VAL A 64 13.99 -1.79 7.56
C VAL A 64 13.43 -2.67 6.46
N GLY A 65 12.57 -2.10 5.60
CA GLY A 65 11.91 -2.80 4.52
C GLY A 65 11.39 -1.83 3.47
N THR A 66 11.21 -2.34 2.26
CA THR A 66 10.59 -1.60 1.15
C THR A 66 9.80 -2.58 0.32
N GLU A 67 8.61 -2.16 -0.05
CA GLU A 67 7.68 -2.98 -0.80
C GLU A 67 6.98 -2.16 -1.87
N ARG A 68 6.62 -2.82 -2.98
CA ARG A 68 5.87 -2.25 -4.08
C ARG A 68 4.63 -3.09 -4.34
N SER A 69 3.45 -2.47 -4.35
CA SER A 69 2.21 -3.02 -4.88
C SER A 69 1.79 -2.30 -6.15
N MET A 70 1.19 -3.04 -7.08
CA MET A 70 0.77 -2.56 -8.40
C MET A 70 -0.69 -2.91 -8.60
N ASN A 71 -1.54 -1.92 -8.87
CA ASN A 71 -2.93 -2.12 -9.23
C ASN A 71 -3.14 -1.78 -10.71
N TYR A 72 -3.79 -2.67 -11.45
CA TYR A 72 -4.19 -2.45 -12.83
C TYR A 72 -5.69 -2.66 -12.94
N THR A 73 -6.40 -1.62 -13.36
CA THR A 73 -7.86 -1.61 -13.46
C THR A 73 -8.27 -1.24 -14.88
N PHE A 74 -9.23 -1.97 -15.43
CA PHE A 74 -9.77 -1.70 -16.75
C PHE A 74 -11.27 -1.41 -16.64
N ILE A 75 -11.67 -0.14 -16.82
CA ILE A 75 -13.07 0.30 -16.70
C ILE A 75 -13.47 0.99 -18.01
N ASN A 76 -14.56 0.52 -18.64
CA ASN A 76 -15.14 1.12 -19.86
C ASN A 76 -14.14 1.35 -21.01
N GLY A 77 -13.17 0.45 -21.21
CA GLY A 77 -12.16 0.56 -22.25
C GLY A 77 -10.97 1.48 -21.91
N GLN A 78 -10.94 2.05 -20.70
CA GLN A 78 -9.81 2.82 -20.18
C GLN A 78 -9.00 1.99 -19.18
N SER A 79 -7.69 1.95 -19.40
CA SER A 79 -6.72 1.36 -18.48
C SER A 79 -6.28 2.41 -17.46
N GLN A 80 -6.39 2.09 -16.18
CA GLN A 80 -5.82 2.86 -15.08
C GLN A 80 -4.85 1.96 -14.31
N SER A 81 -3.66 2.46 -13.99
CA SER A 81 -2.65 1.69 -13.28
C SER A 81 -2.00 2.51 -12.19
N SER A 82 -1.98 2.03 -10.94
CA SER A 82 -1.28 2.70 -9.83
C SER A 82 -0.17 1.83 -9.24
N SER A 83 0.93 2.47 -8.84
CA SER A 83 1.99 1.85 -8.03
C SER A 83 1.99 2.46 -6.64
N ARG A 84 2.06 1.64 -5.60
CA ARG A 84 2.23 2.06 -4.21
C ARG A 84 3.50 1.46 -3.64
N TRP A 85 4.35 2.31 -3.06
CA TRP A 85 5.52 1.90 -2.31
C TRP A 85 5.29 2.08 -0.82
N THR A 86 5.57 1.06 -0.03
CA THR A 86 5.55 1.13 1.43
C THR A 86 6.99 0.97 1.92
N VAL A 87 7.50 2.00 2.59
CA VAL A 87 8.87 2.03 3.13
C VAL A 87 8.81 2.04 4.65
N LEU A 88 9.43 1.03 5.28
CA LEU A 88 9.48 0.92 6.73
C LEU A 88 10.77 1.57 7.25
N LEU A 89 10.61 2.54 8.14
CA LEU A 89 11.69 3.39 8.64
C LEU A 89 11.80 3.32 10.16
N ILE A 90 13.03 3.32 10.66
CA ILE A 90 13.33 3.53 12.09
C ILE A 90 14.13 4.82 12.22
N ALA A 91 13.65 5.74 13.05
CA ALA A 91 14.33 7.00 13.31
C ALA A 91 15.69 6.78 13.98
N LYS A 92 16.71 7.53 13.54
CA LYS A 92 18.05 7.52 14.16
C LYS A 92 18.20 8.51 15.31
N LYS A 93 17.27 9.47 15.44
CA LYS A 93 17.25 10.50 16.49
C LYS A 93 15.82 10.98 16.73
N SER A 94 15.60 11.60 17.88
CA SER A 94 14.33 12.27 18.22
C SER A 94 14.21 13.66 17.59
N GLY A 95 12.99 14.18 17.53
CA GLY A 95 12.63 15.50 17.04
C GLY A 95 11.72 15.43 15.81
N ILE A 96 11.47 16.59 15.19
CA ILE A 96 10.77 16.65 13.90
C ILE A 96 11.78 16.30 12.81
N LEU A 97 11.61 15.13 12.20
CA LEU A 97 12.51 14.63 11.17
C LEU A 97 11.93 14.90 9.78
N PRO A 98 12.70 15.54 8.88
CA PRO A 98 12.24 15.77 7.51
C PRO A 98 12.31 14.48 6.70
N ILE A 99 11.28 14.25 5.89
CA ILE A 99 11.25 13.27 4.81
C ILE A 99 11.39 14.08 3.51
N PRO A 100 12.61 14.12 2.93
CA PRO A 100 12.87 14.91 1.72
C PRO A 100 12.04 14.41 0.54
N ALA A 101 11.87 15.27 -0.44
CA ALA A 101 11.26 14.94 -1.72
C ALA A 101 12.06 13.82 -2.41
N LEU A 102 11.40 12.70 -2.72
CA LEU A 102 12.02 11.49 -3.27
C LEU A 102 11.79 11.40 -4.77
N GLN A 103 12.82 11.04 -5.51
CA GLN A 103 12.72 10.85 -6.96
C GLN A 103 12.07 9.50 -7.26
N ILE A 104 11.02 9.48 -8.09
CA ILE A 104 10.37 8.26 -8.58
C ILE A 104 10.29 8.37 -10.10
N GLY A 105 11.22 7.72 -10.81
CA GLY A 105 11.33 7.85 -12.26
C GLY A 105 11.66 9.29 -12.65
N ARG A 106 10.75 9.97 -13.35
CA ARG A 106 10.89 11.38 -13.74
C ARG A 106 10.19 12.37 -12.81
N GLU A 107 9.40 11.87 -11.88
CA GLU A 107 8.62 12.67 -10.94
C GLU A 107 9.31 12.75 -9.58
N GLN A 108 8.90 13.73 -8.78
CA GLN A 108 9.43 13.93 -7.44
C GLN A 108 8.27 14.02 -6.45
N SER A 109 8.37 13.27 -5.35
CA SER A 109 7.37 13.29 -4.30
C SER A 109 7.38 14.63 -3.56
N PRO A 110 6.25 15.08 -3.01
CA PRO A 110 6.24 16.13 -1.99
C PRO A 110 7.14 15.77 -0.80
N ALA A 111 7.78 16.78 -0.20
CA ALA A 111 8.47 16.62 1.08
C ALA A 111 7.46 16.65 2.22
N THR A 112 7.75 15.93 3.30
CA THR A 112 6.91 15.87 4.51
C THR A 112 7.79 15.70 5.75
N GLN A 113 7.21 15.46 6.93
CA GLN A 113 7.94 15.29 8.17
C GLN A 113 7.20 14.33 9.13
N VAL A 114 7.94 13.81 10.11
CA VAL A 114 7.42 12.97 11.19
C VAL A 114 7.97 13.44 12.54
N GLU A 115 7.14 13.44 13.57
CA GLU A 115 7.56 13.79 14.93
C GLU A 115 8.00 12.54 15.70
N VAL A 116 9.24 12.53 16.21
CA VAL A 116 9.79 11.42 17.00
C VAL A 116 10.04 11.87 18.44
N THR A 117 9.38 11.26 19.42
CA THR A 117 9.53 11.59 20.85
C THR A 117 10.43 10.60 21.59
N ASN A 118 11.17 11.10 22.59
CA ASN A 118 11.91 10.27 23.55
C ASN A 118 11.04 9.80 24.73
N GLU A 119 9.89 10.44 24.93
CA GLU A 119 8.97 10.10 26.01
C GLU A 119 8.09 8.91 25.61
N PRO A 120 7.81 7.98 26.53
CA PRO A 120 6.78 6.98 26.33
C PRO A 120 5.43 7.70 26.26
N THR A 121 4.89 7.86 25.06
CA THR A 121 3.43 7.90 24.94
C THR A 121 2.92 6.58 25.49
N THR A 122 2.04 6.63 26.48
CA THR A 122 1.30 5.48 26.99
C THR A 122 0.60 4.75 25.85
N SER A 123 1.29 3.78 25.26
CA SER A 123 0.75 2.70 24.45
C SER A 123 0.91 1.47 25.31
N PHE A 124 -0.23 0.89 25.68
CA PHE A 124 -0.35 -0.17 26.65
C PHE A 124 0.44 -1.43 26.26
N ASP A 125 0.97 -2.06 27.31
CA ASP A 125 1.19 -3.49 27.51
C ASP A 125 2.46 -4.16 26.96
N THR A 126 3.60 -3.84 27.59
CA THR A 126 4.63 -4.86 27.87
C THR A 126 4.11 -5.81 28.95
N GLY A 127 3.35 -6.83 28.57
CA GLY A 127 2.73 -7.68 29.59
C GLY A 127 1.91 -8.86 29.10
N SER A 128 2.24 -9.51 28.00
CA SER A 128 1.57 -10.77 27.64
C SER A 128 2.57 -11.79 27.11
N GLN A 129 2.70 -12.91 27.82
CA GLN A 129 3.31 -14.14 27.30
C GLN A 129 2.58 -14.51 26.00
N ALA A 130 3.17 -14.17 24.87
CA ALA A 130 2.62 -14.49 23.56
C ALA A 130 2.58 -16.01 23.41
N SER A 131 1.39 -16.52 23.23
CA SER A 131 1.17 -17.91 22.84
C SER A 131 1.61 -18.07 21.37
N VAL A 132 1.90 -19.30 20.91
CA VAL A 132 2.19 -19.58 19.49
C VAL A 132 1.05 -19.11 18.56
N GLN A 133 -0.16 -18.92 19.11
CA GLN A 133 -1.32 -18.36 18.41
C GLN A 133 -1.17 -16.87 18.04
N ASP A 134 -0.32 -16.11 18.74
CA ASP A 134 -0.03 -14.71 18.43
C ASP A 134 1.10 -14.57 17.39
N GLU A 135 1.78 -15.67 17.05
CA GLU A 135 2.83 -15.68 16.03
C GLU A 135 2.24 -15.79 14.62
N VAL A 136 1.14 -16.53 14.45
CA VAL A 136 0.51 -16.78 13.15
C VAL A 136 -1.01 -16.58 13.20
N MET A 137 -1.54 -15.73 12.32
CA MET A 137 -2.96 -15.41 12.23
C MET A 137 -3.46 -15.45 10.78
N LEU A 138 -4.65 -16.01 10.55
CA LEU A 138 -5.30 -15.99 9.24
C LEU A 138 -6.48 -15.01 9.27
N LYS A 139 -6.47 -14.02 8.37
CA LYS A 139 -7.62 -13.12 8.15
C LYS A 139 -8.19 -13.36 6.75
N THR A 140 -9.51 -13.29 6.63
CA THR A 140 -10.19 -13.53 5.35
C THR A 140 -11.29 -12.51 5.12
N GLU A 141 -11.49 -12.13 3.86
CA GLU A 141 -12.46 -11.12 3.46
C GLU A 141 -13.14 -11.54 2.14
N VAL A 142 -14.43 -11.26 2.01
CA VAL A 142 -15.17 -11.39 0.74
C VAL A 142 -15.73 -10.03 0.35
N ASN A 143 -15.76 -9.74 -0.96
CA ASN A 143 -16.36 -8.50 -1.46
C ASN A 143 -17.90 -8.53 -1.50
N GLU A 144 -18.51 -9.72 -1.47
CA GLU A 144 -19.97 -9.92 -1.47
C GLU A 144 -20.31 -11.12 -0.58
N ASN A 145 -21.17 -10.92 0.41
CA ASN A 145 -21.56 -11.95 1.38
C ASN A 145 -22.77 -12.77 0.93
N ASN A 146 -23.60 -12.23 0.03
CA ASN A 146 -24.79 -12.91 -0.48
C ASN A 146 -24.82 -12.92 -2.02
N PRO A 147 -23.89 -13.66 -2.66
CA PRO A 147 -23.77 -13.68 -4.11
C PRO A 147 -24.87 -14.53 -4.77
N TYR A 148 -25.26 -14.14 -5.98
CA TYR A 148 -26.06 -15.00 -6.85
C TYR A 148 -25.22 -16.15 -7.42
N ILE A 149 -25.90 -17.19 -7.94
CA ILE A 149 -25.24 -18.30 -8.65
C ILE A 149 -24.40 -17.76 -9.81
N SER A 150 -23.19 -18.27 -9.96
CA SER A 150 -22.20 -17.88 -10.98
C SER A 150 -21.74 -16.42 -10.91
N GLN A 151 -22.15 -15.65 -9.90
CA GLN A 151 -21.57 -14.33 -9.66
C GLN A 151 -20.14 -14.49 -9.15
N GLN A 152 -19.23 -13.67 -9.68
CA GLN A 152 -17.86 -13.62 -9.19
C GLN A 152 -17.81 -12.95 -7.82
N VAL A 153 -17.26 -13.66 -6.83
CA VAL A 153 -16.89 -13.13 -5.52
C VAL A 153 -15.37 -13.15 -5.39
N ILE A 154 -14.80 -12.04 -4.95
CA ILE A 154 -13.38 -11.94 -4.60
C ILE A 154 -13.24 -12.37 -3.15
N TYR A 155 -12.49 -13.44 -2.93
CA TYR A 155 -12.10 -13.94 -1.62
C TYR A 155 -10.62 -13.66 -1.39
N THR A 156 -10.32 -12.86 -0.38
CA THR A 156 -8.95 -12.46 -0.02
C THR A 156 -8.55 -13.18 1.27
N VAL A 157 -7.43 -13.89 1.24
CA VAL A 157 -6.85 -14.59 2.38
C VAL A 157 -5.52 -13.94 2.73
N ARG A 158 -5.31 -13.59 4.00
CA ARG A 158 -4.08 -12.97 4.53
C ARG A 158 -3.52 -13.80 5.68
N LEU A 159 -2.35 -14.38 5.50
CA LEU A 159 -1.61 -15.09 6.52
C LEU A 159 -0.59 -14.15 7.17
N TYR A 160 -0.89 -13.69 8.38
CA TYR A 160 -0.01 -12.90 9.22
C TYR A 160 0.96 -13.82 9.96
N ASN A 161 2.25 -13.51 9.92
CA ASN A 161 3.30 -14.24 10.61
C ASN A 161 4.32 -13.28 11.25
N SER A 162 4.42 -13.25 12.57
CA SER A 162 5.34 -12.38 13.31
C SER A 162 6.63 -13.06 13.78
N GLY A 163 6.87 -14.32 13.41
CA GLY A 163 8.11 -14.99 13.77
C GLY A 163 8.72 -15.86 12.68
N ARG A 164 9.71 -16.66 13.06
CA ARG A 164 10.52 -17.45 12.12
C ARG A 164 9.85 -18.78 11.89
N LEU A 165 8.83 -18.82 11.05
CA LEU A 165 8.32 -20.07 10.49
C LEU A 165 9.41 -20.70 9.63
N LEU A 166 10.10 -21.70 10.18
CA LEU A 166 10.81 -22.68 9.37
C LEU A 166 9.76 -23.68 8.89
N ASP A 167 9.60 -23.80 7.56
CA ASP A 167 8.82 -24.84 6.89
C ASP A 167 7.29 -24.79 7.07
N ALA A 168 6.67 -23.62 6.88
CA ALA A 168 5.22 -23.53 6.74
C ALA A 168 4.77 -23.83 5.30
N GLU A 169 3.90 -24.82 5.13
CA GLU A 169 3.27 -25.13 3.84
C GLU A 169 1.81 -24.64 3.85
N TYR A 170 1.52 -23.62 3.02
CA TYR A 170 0.17 -23.09 2.89
C TYR A 170 -0.66 -23.99 1.97
N GLN A 171 -1.77 -24.50 2.50
CA GLN A 171 -2.78 -25.20 1.69
C GLN A 171 -3.86 -24.22 1.24
N PRO A 172 -4.09 -24.06 -0.07
CA PRO A 172 -5.18 -23.24 -0.57
C PRO A 172 -6.56 -23.70 -0.05
N PRO A 173 -7.49 -22.77 0.19
CA PRO A 173 -8.85 -23.07 0.59
C PRO A 173 -9.56 -23.90 -0.47
N LYS A 174 -10.45 -24.79 -0.03
CA LYS A 174 -11.33 -25.59 -0.88
C LYS A 174 -12.76 -25.12 -0.69
N ALA A 175 -13.55 -25.09 -1.77
CA ALA A 175 -14.98 -24.90 -1.69
C ALA A 175 -15.71 -26.12 -2.27
N GLU A 176 -16.72 -26.60 -1.56
CA GLU A 176 -17.49 -27.78 -1.98
C GLU A 176 -18.52 -27.44 -3.07
N ASN A 177 -19.17 -26.28 -2.96
CA ASN A 177 -20.25 -25.83 -3.85
C ASN A 177 -19.86 -24.60 -4.69
N ALA A 178 -18.57 -24.34 -4.87
CA ALA A 178 -18.08 -23.22 -5.65
C ALA A 178 -16.78 -23.55 -6.38
N LEU A 179 -16.58 -22.94 -7.55
CA LEU A 179 -15.31 -22.98 -8.25
C LEU A 179 -14.39 -21.91 -7.66
N LEU A 180 -13.20 -22.30 -7.19
CA LEU A 180 -12.14 -21.39 -6.76
C LEU A 180 -11.03 -21.30 -7.81
N ILE A 181 -10.65 -20.08 -8.19
CA ILE A 181 -9.53 -19.80 -9.09
C ILE A 181 -8.61 -18.79 -8.42
N ALA A 182 -7.33 -19.12 -8.27
CA ALA A 182 -6.33 -18.17 -7.77
C ALA A 182 -6.15 -17.02 -8.76
N LEU A 183 -6.15 -15.79 -8.25
CA LEU A 183 -5.98 -14.58 -9.04
C LEU A 183 -4.54 -14.09 -8.93
N GLY A 184 -3.71 -14.52 -9.87
CA GLY A 184 -2.29 -14.19 -9.90
C GLY A 184 -1.50 -14.86 -8.78
N ASP A 185 -0.27 -14.39 -8.59
CA ASP A 185 0.64 -14.83 -7.54
C ASP A 185 0.25 -14.22 -6.18
N ALA A 186 0.70 -14.85 -5.09
CA ALA A 186 0.51 -14.32 -3.75
C ALA A 186 1.37 -13.07 -3.52
N ASP A 187 0.77 -12.04 -2.93
CA ASP A 187 1.47 -10.85 -2.47
C ASP A 187 2.10 -11.12 -1.10
N ARG A 188 3.31 -10.60 -0.86
CA ARG A 188 3.99 -10.76 0.44
C ARG A 188 4.47 -9.41 0.96
N TYR A 189 3.99 -9.03 2.14
CA TYR A 189 4.19 -7.71 2.71
C TYR A 189 4.47 -7.69 4.20
N GLN A 190 4.85 -6.56 4.75
CA GLN A 190 5.01 -6.39 6.21
C GLN A 190 4.07 -5.33 6.76
N THR A 191 3.45 -5.62 7.91
CA THR A 191 2.65 -4.65 8.66
C THR A 191 3.06 -4.62 10.13
N VAL A 192 2.65 -3.57 10.84
CA VAL A 192 2.74 -3.49 12.29
C VAL A 192 1.33 -3.42 12.86
N GLU A 193 0.94 -4.43 13.64
CA GLU A 193 -0.33 -4.43 14.37
C GLU A 193 -0.03 -4.63 15.86
N ASN A 194 -0.60 -3.77 16.72
CA ASN A 194 -0.38 -3.80 18.18
C ASN A 194 1.12 -3.78 18.58
N GLY A 195 1.93 -2.97 17.89
CA GLY A 195 3.37 -2.86 18.16
C GLY A 195 4.21 -4.05 17.69
N ARG A 196 3.62 -5.03 17.00
CA ARG A 196 4.28 -6.24 16.51
C ARG A 196 4.34 -6.25 14.98
N THR A 197 5.52 -6.51 14.44
CA THR A 197 5.72 -6.68 13.00
C THR A 197 5.26 -8.06 12.55
N TYR A 198 4.42 -8.11 11.52
CA TYR A 198 3.99 -9.33 10.84
C TYR A 198 4.44 -9.27 9.38
N VAL A 199 4.90 -10.40 8.85
CA VAL A 199 4.93 -10.69 7.42
C VAL A 199 3.56 -11.25 7.05
N ILE A 200 2.90 -10.63 6.08
CA ILE A 200 1.63 -11.08 5.52
C ILE A 200 1.89 -11.74 4.18
N GLU A 201 1.33 -12.93 3.98
CA GLU A 201 1.16 -13.53 2.65
C GLU A 201 -0.32 -13.44 2.27
N GLU A 202 -0.64 -12.66 1.23
CA GLU A 202 -1.99 -12.41 0.75
C GLU A 202 -2.23 -13.10 -0.60
N GLN A 203 -3.28 -13.92 -0.68
CA GLN A 203 -3.73 -14.53 -1.93
C GLN A 203 -5.19 -14.19 -2.17
N ARG A 204 -5.49 -13.74 -3.39
CA ARG A 204 -6.86 -13.49 -3.85
C ARG A 204 -7.35 -14.65 -4.70
N TYR A 205 -8.64 -14.95 -4.58
CA TYR A 205 -9.34 -15.98 -5.34
C TYR A 205 -10.62 -15.40 -5.95
N ALA A 206 -10.95 -15.80 -7.18
CA ALA A 206 -12.29 -15.69 -7.73
C ALA A 206 -13.08 -16.93 -7.35
N VAL A 207 -14.19 -16.72 -6.65
CA VAL A 207 -15.13 -17.74 -6.21
C VAL A 207 -16.40 -17.60 -7.04
N PHE A 208 -16.84 -18.70 -7.67
CA PHE A 208 -18.10 -18.76 -8.42
C PHE A 208 -19.04 -19.77 -7.75
N PRO A 209 -20.08 -19.31 -7.02
CA PRO A 209 -21.04 -20.20 -6.38
C PRO A 209 -21.79 -21.03 -7.42
N GLN A 210 -21.82 -22.35 -7.25
CA GLN A 210 -22.55 -23.28 -8.12
C GLN A 210 -23.92 -23.64 -7.56
N LYS A 211 -24.11 -23.48 -6.23
CA LYS A 211 -25.39 -23.60 -5.52
C LYS A 211 -25.43 -22.57 -4.39
N VAL A 212 -26.63 -22.11 -4.05
CA VAL A 212 -26.86 -21.29 -2.85
C VAL A 212 -27.35 -22.23 -1.75
N GLU A 213 -26.65 -22.31 -0.61
CA GLU A 213 -27.24 -22.91 0.58
C GLU A 213 -28.36 -22.00 1.08
N ARG A 214 -29.54 -22.58 1.31
CA ARG A 214 -30.68 -21.93 1.96
C ARG A 214 -30.72 -22.33 3.42
#